data_AF-A0A260YUC2-F1
#
_entry.id   AF-A0A260YUC2-F1
#
_cell.length_a   1.000
_cell.length_b   1.000
_cell.length_c   1.000
_cell.angle_alpha   90.00
_cell.angle_beta   90.00
_cell.angle_gamma   90.00
#
_symmetry.space_group_name_H-M   'P 1'
#
loop_
_entity.id
_entity.type
_entity.pdbx_description
1 polymer ?
#
loop_
_entity_poly.entity_id
_entity_poly.type
_entity_poly.pdbx_seq_one_letter_code
_entity_poly.pdbx_strand_id
1 'polypeptide(L)'
;MVIGFMAYVLFQAGFIWLNSAYLYVTSAILGVGAAFLWVGQGKYLTENCTGKTIERNTALTWLIFKFSLLGGGIFLFFMFQNQTMTELVATGGYKIFVYIFCSITFLGCLNTVFLP
;
A
#
# COMPACT_ATOMS: atom_id res chain seq x y z
N MET A 1 5.87 9.18 7.91
CA MET A 1 4.79 8.31 7.41
C MET A 1 4.02 8.93 6.25
N VAL A 2 3.49 10.15 6.38
CA VAL A 2 2.70 10.83 5.31
C VAL A 2 3.39 10.84 3.94
N ILE A 3 4.67 11.24 3.88
CA ILE A 3 5.46 11.28 2.62
C ILE A 3 5.54 9.90 1.97
N GLY A 4 5.65 8.84 2.78
CA GLY A 4 5.64 7.47 2.28
C GLY A 4 4.31 7.09 1.65
N PHE A 5 3.19 7.36 2.35
CA PHE A 5 1.85 7.10 1.80
C PHE A 5 1.57 7.91 0.53
N MET A 6 2.00 9.16 0.44
CA MET A 6 1.90 9.95 -0.79
C MET A 6 2.67 9.33 -1.95
N ALA A 7 3.88 8.80 -1.71
CA ALA A 7 4.65 8.09 -2.73
C ALA A 7 3.93 6.82 -3.22
N TYR A 8 3.27 6.08 -2.32
CA TYR A 8 2.42 4.93 -2.68
C TYR A 8 1.21 5.34 -3.54
N VAL A 9 0.53 6.43 -3.20
CA VAL A 9 -0.59 6.94 -4.01
C VAL A 9 -0.14 7.34 -5.42
N LEU A 10 1.00 8.04 -5.54
CA LEU A 10 1.55 8.46 -6.83
C LEU A 10 1.95 7.29 -7.72
N PHE A 11 2.56 6.25 -7.12
CA PHE A 11 2.89 5.01 -7.82
C PHE A 11 1.63 4.29 -8.30
N GLN A 12 0.62 4.17 -7.43
CA GLN A 12 -0.63 3.48 -7.73
C GLN A 12 -1.46 4.21 -8.80
N ALA A 13 -1.53 5.53 -8.74
CA ALA A 13 -2.18 6.36 -9.76
C ALA A 13 -1.54 6.20 -11.14
N GLY A 14 -0.24 5.91 -11.20
CA GLY A 14 0.49 5.59 -12.43
C GLY A 14 -0.07 4.40 -13.20
N PHE A 15 -0.64 3.42 -12.50
CA PHE A 15 -1.22 2.26 -13.18
C PHE A 15 -2.49 2.59 -13.96
N ILE A 16 -3.08 3.77 -13.79
CA ILE A 16 -4.22 4.21 -14.63
C ILE A 16 -3.76 4.45 -16.07
N TRP A 17 -2.52 4.94 -16.25
CA TRP A 17 -1.87 5.20 -17.54
C TRP A 17 -0.60 4.35 -17.63
N LEU A 18 -0.70 3.15 -18.22
CA LEU A 18 0.44 2.26 -18.45
C LEU A 18 1.52 2.97 -19.29
N ASN A 19 2.49 3.58 -18.62
CA ASN A 19 3.65 4.20 -19.23
C ASN A 19 4.91 3.70 -18.53
N SER A 20 5.80 3.06 -19.28
CA SER A 20 7.04 2.47 -18.78
C SER A 20 7.94 3.53 -18.12
N ALA A 21 8.05 4.72 -18.69
CA ALA A 21 8.88 5.79 -18.13
C ALA A 21 8.33 6.27 -16.77
N TYR A 22 7.00 6.42 -16.66
CA TYR A 22 6.35 6.79 -15.40
C TYR A 22 6.55 5.71 -14.33
N LEU A 23 6.44 4.43 -14.72
CA LEU A 23 6.58 3.30 -13.80
C LEU A 23 7.99 3.26 -13.19
N TYR A 24 9.05 3.44 -14.00
CA TYR A 24 10.42 3.42 -13.48
C TYR A 24 10.70 4.61 -12.54
N VAL A 25 10.27 5.82 -12.92
CA VAL A 25 10.47 7.03 -12.11
C VAL A 25 9.72 6.91 -10.78
N THR A 26 8.45 6.51 -10.82
CA THR A 26 7.65 6.38 -9.60
C THR A 26 8.05 5.19 -8.74
N SER A 27 8.61 4.11 -9.30
CA SER A 27 9.19 3.01 -8.52
C SER A 27 10.41 3.46 -7.70
N ALA A 28 11.26 4.33 -8.27
CA ALA A 28 12.39 4.89 -7.54
C ALA A 28 11.92 5.78 -6.37
N ILE A 29 10.93 6.64 -6.62
CA ILE A 29 10.31 7.48 -5.59
C ILE A 29 9.63 6.62 -4.52
N LEU A 30 8.95 5.55 -4.92
CA LEU A 30 8.31 4.59 -4.02
C LEU A 30 9.32 3.94 -3.08
N GLY A 31 10.49 3.52 -3.59
CA GLY A 31 11.53 2.91 -2.76
C GLY A 31 12.00 3.85 -1.64
N VAL A 32 12.25 5.11 -1.99
CA VAL A 32 12.62 6.15 -1.01
C VAL A 32 11.47 6.42 -0.03
N GLY A 33 10.24 6.55 -0.54
CA GLY A 33 9.04 6.76 0.28
C GLY A 33 8.76 5.61 1.25
N ALA A 34 8.98 4.36 0.81
CA ALA A 34 8.81 3.16 1.62
C ALA A 34 9.82 3.11 2.78
N ALA A 35 11.06 3.55 2.57
CA ALA A 35 12.04 3.68 3.65
C ALA A 35 11.55 4.65 4.73
N PHE A 36 11.07 5.84 4.35
CA PHE A 36 10.50 6.80 5.29
C PHE A 36 9.22 6.31 5.97
N LEU A 37 8.41 5.49 5.28
CA LEU A 37 7.23 4.87 5.85
C LEU A 37 7.63 3.91 6.97
N TRP A 38 8.56 2.98 6.71
CA TRP A 38 9.02 1.99 7.69
C TRP A 38 9.71 2.63 8.89
N VAL A 39 10.58 3.62 8.67
CA VAL A 39 11.25 4.34 9.78
C VAL A 39 10.22 5.11 10.61
N GLY A 40 9.24 5.76 9.97
CA GLY A 40 8.18 6.46 10.68
C GLY A 40 7.27 5.54 11.49
N GLN A 41 6.90 4.38 10.94
CA GLN A 41 6.11 3.36 11.65
C GLN A 41 6.86 2.82 12.87
N GLY A 42 8.16 2.53 12.73
CA GLY A 42 8.99 2.09 13.83
C GLY A 42 9.07 3.13 14.94
N LYS A 43 9.34 4.40 14.60
CA LYS A 43 9.36 5.49 15.57
C LYS A 43 8.00 5.63 16.28
N TYR A 44 6.90 5.65 15.54
CA TYR A 44 5.56 5.79 16.10
C TYR A 44 5.25 4.66 17.10
N LEU A 45 5.64 3.42 16.77
CA LEU A 45 5.44 2.28 17.64
C LEU A 45 6.28 2.37 18.92
N THR A 46 7.53 2.83 18.83
CA THR A 46 8.40 3.01 20.00
C THR A 46 7.91 4.14 20.91
N GLU A 47 7.43 5.26 20.36
CA GLU A 47 6.89 6.39 21.15
C GLU A 47 5.59 6.02 21.89
N ASN A 48 4.74 5.20 21.27
CA ASN A 48 3.45 4.80 21.85
C ASN A 48 3.49 3.52 22.70
N CYS A 49 4.63 2.82 22.77
CA CYS A 49 4.78 1.60 23.54
C CYS A 49 5.77 1.76 24.70
N THR A 50 5.47 1.13 25.83
CA THR A 50 6.41 1.00 26.95
C THR A 50 7.25 -0.28 26.76
N GLY A 51 8.42 -0.39 27.39
CA GLY A 51 9.31 -1.55 27.26
C GLY A 51 8.66 -2.92 27.56
N LYS A 52 7.57 -2.97 28.33
CA LYS A 52 6.82 -4.21 28.59
C LYS A 52 5.78 -4.57 27.52
N THR A 53 5.36 -3.60 26.69
CA THR A 53 4.26 -3.76 25.72
C THR A 53 4.73 -3.72 24.27
N ILE A 54 5.97 -3.28 24.01
CA ILE A 54 6.52 -3.13 22.67
C ILE A 54 6.53 -4.45 21.88
N GLU A 55 6.90 -5.57 22.49
CA GLU A 55 6.97 -6.86 21.80
C GLU A 55 5.58 -7.32 21.33
N ARG A 56 4.58 -7.26 22.21
CA ARG A 56 3.20 -7.66 21.90
C ARG A 56 2.58 -6.76 20.82
N ASN A 57 2.76 -5.45 20.93
CA ASN A 57 2.18 -4.50 19.98
C ASN A 57 2.89 -4.60 18.62
N THR A 58 4.21 -4.79 18.60
CA THR A 58 4.97 -5.05 17.36
C THR A 58 4.51 -6.35 16.69
N ALA A 59 4.36 -7.43 17.45
CA ALA A 59 3.87 -8.69 16.93
C ALA A 59 2.46 -8.55 16.32
N LEU A 60 1.58 -7.77 16.96
CA LEU A 60 0.24 -7.50 16.43
C LEU A 60 0.29 -6.69 15.13
N THR A 61 1.12 -5.65 15.05
CA THR A 61 1.31 -4.88 13.81
C THR A 61 1.82 -5.77 12.68
N TRP A 62 2.78 -6.64 12.96
CA TRP A 62 3.28 -7.60 11.98
C TRP A 62 2.25 -8.63 11.56
N LEU A 63 1.42 -9.12 12.50
CA LEU A 63 0.31 -10.02 12.21
C LEU A 63 -0.64 -9.37 11.20
N ILE A 64 -1.10 -8.15 11.48
CA ILE A 64 -2.00 -7.39 10.60
C ILE A 64 -1.34 -7.20 9.22
N PHE A 65 -0.04 -6.88 9.17
CA PHE A 65 0.69 -6.75 7.93
C PHE A 65 0.67 -8.06 7.11
N LYS A 66 0.89 -9.23 7.74
CA LYS A 66 0.81 -10.53 7.03
C LYS A 66 -0.61 -10.87 6.58
N PHE A 67 -1.63 -10.53 7.36
CA PHE A 67 -3.03 -10.72 6.96
C PHE A 67 -3.41 -9.86 5.75
N SER A 68 -2.84 -8.65 5.62
CA SER A 68 -3.08 -7.80 4.44
C SER A 68 -2.60 -8.47 3.13
N LEU A 69 -1.51 -9.24 3.18
CA LEU A 69 -1.02 -9.99 2.03
C LEU A 69 -1.99 -11.12 1.63
N LEU A 70 -2.55 -11.83 2.62
CA LEU A 70 -3.59 -12.84 2.39
C LEU A 70 -4.86 -12.21 1.79
N GLY A 71 -5.31 -11.08 2.34
CA GLY A 71 -6.49 -10.37 1.83
C GLY A 71 -6.31 -9.90 0.38
N GLY A 72 -5.14 -9.34 0.05
CA GLY A 72 -4.80 -8.97 -1.33
C GLY A 72 -4.76 -10.17 -2.28
N GLY A 73 -4.20 -11.29 -1.82
CA GLY A 73 -4.15 -12.54 -2.60
C GLY A 73 -5.54 -13.10 -2.91
N ILE A 74 -6.44 -13.16 -1.92
CA ILE A 74 -7.82 -13.62 -2.09
C ILE A 74 -8.57 -12.70 -3.05
N PHE A 75 -8.40 -11.38 -2.92
CA PHE A 75 -9.01 -10.41 -3.82
C PHE A 75 -8.59 -10.65 -5.28
N LEU A 76 -7.29 -10.81 -5.53
CA LEU A 76 -6.77 -11.08 -6.87
C LEU A 76 -7.24 -12.44 -7.39
N PHE A 77 -7.36 -13.46 -6.54
CA PHE A 77 -7.87 -14.77 -6.92
C PHE A 77 -9.28 -14.67 -7.51
N PHE A 78 -10.22 -14.01 -6.82
CA PHE A 78 -11.58 -13.83 -7.34
C PHE A 78 -11.63 -13.00 -8.63
N MET A 79 -10.75 -12.00 -8.75
CA MET A 79 -10.67 -11.15 -9.93
C MET A 79 -10.18 -11.89 -11.18
N PHE A 80 -9.22 -12.82 -11.01
CA PHE A 80 -8.66 -13.62 -12.10
C PHE A 80 -9.37 -14.95 -12.32
N GLN A 81 -10.31 -15.33 -11.47
CA GLN A 81 -11.01 -16.61 -11.57
C GLN A 81 -11.79 -16.78 -12.88
N ASN A 82 -12.34 -15.69 -13.42
CA ASN A 82 -13.23 -15.73 -14.59
C ASN A 82 -12.67 -15.05 -15.84
N GLN A 83 -11.47 -14.45 -15.80
CA GLN A 83 -10.91 -13.68 -16.91
C GLN A 83 -9.41 -13.84 -17.02
N THR A 84 -8.92 -13.95 -18.25
CA THR A 84 -7.47 -13.96 -18.51
C THR A 84 -6.89 -12.54 -18.42
N MET A 85 -5.59 -12.43 -18.09
CA MET A 85 -4.88 -11.14 -17.97
C MET A 85 -5.08 -10.25 -19.20
N THR A 86 -5.08 -10.87 -20.38
CA THR A 86 -5.26 -10.21 -21.68
C THR A 86 -6.65 -9.59 -21.84
N GLU A 87 -7.71 -10.29 -21.42
CA GLU A 87 -9.09 -9.78 -21.47
C GLU A 87 -9.31 -8.65 -20.45
N LEU A 88 -8.68 -8.76 -19.29
CA LEU A 88 -8.79 -7.79 -18.21
C LEU A 88 -8.10 -6.46 -18.56
N VAL A 89 -6.98 -6.52 -19.29
CA VAL A 89 -6.30 -5.34 -19.85
C VAL A 89 -7.10 -4.75 -21.01
N ALA A 90 -7.63 -5.59 -21.92
CA ALA A 90 -8.41 -5.14 -23.07
C ALA A 90 -9.73 -4.46 -22.67
N THR A 91 -10.42 -5.00 -21.66
CA THR A 91 -11.67 -4.45 -21.11
C THR A 91 -11.41 -3.27 -20.15
N GLY A 92 -10.17 -3.11 -19.69
CA GLY A 92 -9.80 -2.09 -18.70
C GLY A 92 -10.29 -2.38 -17.27
N GLY A 93 -10.73 -3.61 -16.98
CA GLY A 93 -11.26 -4.04 -15.68
C GLY A 93 -10.24 -3.89 -14.54
N TYR A 94 -8.93 -3.94 -14.85
CA TYR A 94 -7.86 -3.68 -13.88
C TYR A 94 -7.94 -2.29 -13.24
N LYS A 95 -8.55 -1.30 -13.91
CA LYS A 95 -8.67 0.07 -13.37
C LYS A 95 -9.53 0.09 -12.12
N ILE A 96 -10.54 -0.79 -12.01
CA ILE A 96 -11.39 -0.92 -10.81
C ILE A 96 -10.53 -1.29 -9.60
N PHE A 97 -9.61 -2.24 -9.76
CA PHE A 97 -8.62 -2.58 -8.74
C PHE A 97 -7.75 -1.38 -8.36
N VAL A 98 -7.23 -0.66 -9.36
CA VAL A 98 -6.40 0.53 -9.11
C VAL A 98 -7.18 1.59 -8.33
N TYR A 99 -8.44 1.84 -8.66
CA TYR A 99 -9.28 2.81 -7.94
C TYR A 99 -9.57 2.37 -6.50
N ILE A 100 -9.91 1.10 -6.27
CA ILE A 100 -10.18 0.59 -4.92
C ILE A 100 -8.95 0.75 -4.03
N PHE A 101 -7.79 0.26 -4.49
CA PHE A 101 -6.57 0.33 -3.69
C PHE A 101 -6.05 1.77 -3.55
N CYS A 102 -6.16 2.61 -4.58
CA CYS A 102 -5.82 4.03 -4.48
C CYS A 102 -6.68 4.73 -3.43
N SER A 103 -7.98 4.45 -3.38
CA SER A 103 -8.90 5.01 -2.40
C SER A 103 -8.56 4.57 -0.97
N ILE A 104 -8.25 3.29 -0.76
CA ILE A 104 -7.83 2.76 0.54
C ILE A 104 -6.52 3.41 1.00
N THR A 105 -5.54 3.51 0.10
CA THR A 105 -4.25 4.16 0.41
C THR A 105 -4.41 5.65 0.67
N PHE A 106 -5.31 6.33 -0.04
CA PHE A 106 -5.63 7.75 0.20
C PHE A 106 -6.29 7.97 1.57
N LEU A 107 -7.25 7.12 1.94
CA LEU A 107 -7.83 7.12 3.30
C LEU A 107 -6.78 6.84 4.37
N GLY A 108 -5.86 5.92 4.11
CA GLY A 108 -4.71 5.65 4.98
C GLY A 108 -3.80 6.87 5.13
N CYS A 109 -3.51 7.56 4.02
CA CYS A 109 -2.74 8.80 4.03
C CYS A 109 -3.42 9.87 4.90
N LEU A 110 -4.73 10.08 4.74
CA LEU A 110 -5.50 11.03 5.56
C LEU A 110 -5.40 10.68 7.05
N ASN A 111 -5.58 9.41 7.41
CA ASN A 111 -5.46 8.97 8.80
C ASN A 111 -4.07 9.30 9.37
N THR A 112 -3.00 9.06 8.61
CA THR A 112 -1.63 9.40 9.04
C THR A 112 -1.33 10.89 9.16
N VAL A 113 -2.16 11.78 8.60
CA VAL A 113 -2.02 13.23 8.79
C VAL A 113 -2.58 13.66 10.16
N PHE A 114 -3.57 12.95 10.68
CA PHE A 114 -4.21 13.25 11.97
C PHE A 114 -3.60 12.46 13.15
N LEU A 115 -2.72 11.51 12.88
CA LEU A 115 -1.98 10.77 13.89
C LEU A 115 -0.77 11.62 14.38
N PRO A 116 -0.67 11.91 15.69
CA PRO A 116 0.44 12.68 16.28
C PRO A 116 1.79 11.94 16.22
#